data_AF-A0A2K8X8Q2-F1
#
_entry.id   AF-A0A2K8X8Q2-F1
#
_cell.length_a   1.000
_cell.length_b   1.000
_cell.length_c   1.000
_cell.angle_alpha   90.00
_cell.angle_beta   90.00
_cell.angle_gamma   90.00
#
_symmetry.space_group_name_H-M   'P 1'
#
loop_
_entity.id
_entity.type
_entity.pdbx_description
1 polymer ?
#
loop_
_entity_poly.entity_id
_entity_poly.type
_entity_poly.pdbx_seq_one_letter_code
_entity_poly.pdbx_strand_id
1 'polypeptide(L)'
;MGSAFGQAKDFDGLWEGTLNKDDGETVFVRLFVQQNNVYMTTTDEDGDLAKDYSKEVMMSKGYGGQLNAFWMDSGGVWTETQFYSLSWTSENELSIYHTRHVSNEDGDGYSDWGYSATGTLKK
;
A
#
# COMPACT_ATOMS: atom_id res chain seq x y z
N MET A 1 -7.19 -0.74 -37.45
CA MET A 1 -7.95 -0.38 -36.24
C MET A 1 -6.93 0.00 -35.19
N GLY A 2 -6.76 1.30 -34.92
CA GLY A 2 -5.76 1.77 -33.96
C GLY A 2 -6.26 1.51 -32.54
N SER A 3 -5.48 0.78 -31.73
CA SER A 3 -5.72 0.76 -30.29
C SER A 3 -5.42 2.15 -29.77
N ALA A 4 -6.45 2.83 -29.26
CA ALA A 4 -6.24 3.91 -28.31
C ALA A 4 -5.58 3.27 -27.09
N PHE A 5 -4.26 3.24 -27.05
CA PHE A 5 -3.52 3.03 -25.82
C PHE A 5 -3.93 4.21 -24.94
N GLY A 6 -4.89 3.99 -24.03
CA GLY A 6 -5.22 4.97 -23.02
C GLY A 6 -3.92 5.40 -22.36
N GLN A 7 -3.64 6.70 -22.37
CA GLN A 7 -2.45 7.25 -21.72
C GLN A 7 -2.41 6.68 -20.30
N ALA A 8 -1.30 6.03 -19.95
CA ALA A 8 -1.09 5.50 -18.61
C ALA A 8 -1.36 6.63 -17.61
N LYS A 9 -2.14 6.33 -16.56
CA LYS A 9 -2.43 7.32 -15.53
C LYS A 9 -1.16 7.64 -14.75
N ASP A 10 -1.00 8.91 -14.38
CA ASP A 10 0.16 9.37 -13.64
C ASP A 10 -0.13 9.31 -12.13
N PHE A 11 0.28 8.20 -11.53
CA PHE A 11 0.11 7.97 -10.09
C PHE A 11 1.13 8.72 -9.24
N ASP A 12 2.12 9.40 -9.81
CA ASP A 12 3.22 9.97 -9.03
C ASP A 12 2.74 11.03 -8.03
N GLY A 13 3.26 10.98 -6.80
CA GLY A 13 2.90 11.88 -5.71
C GLY A 13 2.73 11.20 -4.35
N LEU A 14 2.44 12.00 -3.34
CA LEU A 14 2.03 11.55 -2.01
C LEU A 14 0.52 11.33 -2.02
N TRP A 15 0.06 10.21 -1.46
CA TRP A 15 -1.35 9.83 -1.39
C TRP A 15 -1.71 9.43 0.04
N GLU A 16 -2.74 10.06 0.58
CA GLU A 16 -3.11 9.93 1.99
C GLU A 16 -4.62 9.71 2.17
N GLY A 17 -4.99 8.88 3.14
CA GLY A 17 -6.39 8.68 3.47
C GLY A 17 -6.60 7.80 4.68
N THR A 18 -7.80 7.89 5.23
CA THR A 18 -8.28 7.03 6.30
C THR A 18 -9.22 5.98 5.70
N LEU A 19 -8.86 4.71 5.88
CA LEU A 19 -9.60 3.56 5.36
C LEU A 19 -10.48 2.98 6.45
N ASN A 20 -11.63 2.44 6.06
CA ASN A 20 -12.53 1.71 6.95
C ASN A 20 -12.19 0.23 6.89
N LYS A 21 -12.00 -0.38 8.06
CA LYS A 21 -11.84 -1.82 8.22
C LYS A 21 -13.22 -2.49 8.32
N ASP A 22 -13.26 -3.81 8.13
CA ASP A 22 -14.49 -4.60 8.22
C ASP A 22 -15.08 -4.64 9.64
N ASP A 23 -14.27 -4.43 10.67
CA ASP A 23 -14.67 -4.37 12.09
C ASP A 23 -15.23 -3.00 12.51
N GLY A 24 -15.28 -2.03 11.60
CA GLY A 24 -15.74 -0.66 11.85
C GLY A 24 -14.65 0.27 12.41
N GLU A 25 -13.44 -0.23 12.67
CA GLU A 25 -12.29 0.62 12.97
C GLU A 25 -11.76 1.30 11.70
N THR A 26 -10.81 2.21 11.88
CA THR A 26 -10.14 2.90 10.78
C THR A 26 -8.63 2.72 10.82
N VAL A 27 -7.99 2.88 9.67
CA VAL A 27 -6.53 2.91 9.55
C VAL A 27 -6.11 4.04 8.62
N PHE A 28 -5.12 4.81 9.04
CA PHE A 28 -4.51 5.82 8.19
C PHE A 28 -3.45 5.19 7.28
N VAL A 29 -3.48 5.53 5.99
CA VAL A 29 -2.52 5.08 4.99
C VAL A 29 -1.92 6.29 4.30
N ARG A 30 -0.58 6.29 4.19
CA ARG A 30 0.21 7.25 3.42
C ARG A 30 1.17 6.51 2.51
N LEU A 31 1.03 6.74 1.21
CA LEU A 31 1.82 6.11 0.16
C LEU A 31 2.53 7.18 -0.66
N PHE A 32 3.80 6.97 -0.96
CA PHE A 32 4.52 7.76 -1.94
C PHE A 32 4.69 6.96 -3.23
N VAL A 33 4.27 7.51 -4.36
CA VAL A 33 4.40 6.88 -5.67
C VAL A 33 5.40 7.64 -6.54
N GLN A 34 6.32 6.90 -7.15
CA GLN A 34 7.29 7.45 -8.11
C GLN A 34 7.56 6.43 -9.22
N GLN A 35 7.27 6.81 -10.46
CA GLN A 35 7.46 5.96 -11.64
C GLN A 35 6.76 4.60 -11.49
N ASN A 36 5.51 4.60 -10.99
CA ASN A 36 4.74 3.40 -10.61
C ASN A 36 5.34 2.55 -9.48
N ASN A 37 6.41 3.00 -8.81
CA ASN A 37 6.89 2.37 -7.59
C ASN A 37 6.14 2.94 -6.39
N VAL A 38 5.53 2.08 -5.59
CA VAL A 38 4.78 2.48 -4.39
C VAL A 38 5.62 2.20 -3.16
N TYR A 39 5.79 3.23 -2.34
CA TYR A 39 6.57 3.22 -1.11
C TYR A 39 5.70 3.58 0.09
N MET A 40 5.94 2.91 1.23
CA MET A 40 5.57 3.47 2.52
C MET A 40 6.38 4.74 2.78
N THR A 41 5.88 5.51 3.73
CA THR A 41 6.63 6.63 4.27
C THR A 41 6.81 6.44 5.77
N THR A 42 7.94 6.90 6.28
CA THR A 42 8.26 7.03 7.69
C THR A 42 8.71 8.45 7.96
N THR A 43 8.87 8.79 9.22
CA THR A 43 9.57 10.00 9.65
C THR A 43 11.03 9.67 9.93
N ASP A 44 11.95 10.47 9.42
CA ASP A 44 13.39 10.33 9.70
C ASP A 44 13.80 11.00 11.02
N GLU A 45 15.09 10.99 11.33
CA GLU A 45 15.65 11.55 12.57
C GLU A 45 15.44 13.07 12.70
N ASP A 46 15.27 13.76 11.57
CA ASP A 46 15.08 15.21 11.50
C ASP A 46 13.60 15.61 11.50
N GLY A 47 12.69 14.65 11.43
CA GLY A 47 11.24 14.88 11.42
C GLY A 47 10.63 14.98 10.02
N ASP A 48 11.43 14.77 8.97
CA ASP A 48 10.98 14.85 7.58
C ASP A 48 10.40 13.51 7.11
N LEU A 49 9.54 13.57 6.08
CA LEU A 49 8.99 12.36 5.46
C LEU A 49 10.03 11.71 4.55
N ALA A 50 10.38 10.47 4.89
CA ALA A 50 11.27 9.63 4.11
C ALA A 50 10.53 8.39 3.59
N LYS A 51 11.02 7.81 2.50
CA LYS A 51 10.55 6.49 2.03
C LYS A 51 11.00 5.42 3.02
N ASP A 52 10.09 4.53 3.38
CA ASP A 52 10.41 3.40 4.25
C ASP A 52 10.87 2.20 3.40
N TYR A 53 12.10 1.76 3.67
CA TYR A 53 12.78 0.64 3.04
C TYR A 53 12.99 -0.53 3.99
N SER A 54 12.28 -0.57 5.12
CA SER A 54 12.40 -1.62 6.14
C SER A 54 11.89 -2.99 5.67
N LYS A 55 11.09 -3.04 4.60
CA LYS A 55 10.55 -4.29 4.05
C LYS A 55 11.54 -4.92 3.10
N GLU A 56 11.75 -6.23 3.23
CA GLU A 56 12.71 -6.98 2.42
C GLU A 56 12.22 -7.13 0.98
N VAL A 57 10.93 -7.44 0.81
CA VAL A 57 10.29 -7.53 -0.49
C VAL A 57 9.42 -6.31 -0.69
N MET A 58 9.71 -5.54 -1.75
CA MET A 58 8.86 -4.45 -2.19
C MET A 58 8.66 -4.54 -3.71
N MET A 59 7.42 -4.73 -4.12
CA MET A 59 7.06 -4.84 -5.53
C MET A 59 5.84 -3.99 -5.83
N SER A 60 5.79 -3.42 -7.03
CA SER A 60 4.61 -2.72 -7.51
C SER A 60 4.51 -2.84 -9.02
N LYS A 61 3.27 -2.82 -9.52
CA LYS A 61 2.98 -2.91 -10.95
C LYS A 61 1.69 -2.20 -11.30
N GLY A 62 1.82 -1.27 -12.25
CA GLY A 62 0.70 -0.54 -12.83
C GLY A 62 0.26 -1.10 -14.19
N TYR A 63 -1.03 -1.03 -14.47
CA TYR A 63 -1.59 -1.30 -15.79
C TYR A 63 -2.86 -0.45 -16.02
N GLY A 64 -2.78 0.49 -16.96
CA GLY A 64 -3.89 1.40 -17.27
C GLY A 64 -4.23 2.31 -16.08
N GLY A 65 -5.43 2.14 -15.53
CA GLY A 65 -5.93 2.88 -14.37
C GLY A 65 -5.75 2.17 -13.04
N GLN A 66 -4.95 1.12 -12.96
CA GLN A 66 -4.68 0.38 -11.73
C GLN A 66 -3.20 0.39 -11.39
N LEU A 67 -2.90 0.44 -10.09
CA LEU A 67 -1.56 0.30 -9.53
C LEU A 67 -1.63 -0.60 -8.31
N ASN A 68 -0.96 -1.75 -8.36
CA ASN A 68 -0.91 -2.66 -7.22
C ASN A 68 0.49 -2.63 -6.59
N ALA A 69 0.54 -2.73 -5.27
CA ALA A 69 1.77 -2.82 -4.50
C ALA A 69 1.70 -3.97 -3.49
N PHE A 70 2.85 -4.56 -3.23
CA PHE A 70 3.02 -5.69 -2.36
C PHE A 70 4.30 -5.52 -1.55
N TRP A 71 4.19 -5.69 -0.24
CA TRP A 71 5.33 -5.69 0.67
C TRP A 71 5.32 -6.91 1.57
N MET A 72 6.51 -7.44 1.84
CA MET A 72 6.75 -8.47 2.82
C MET A 72 8.03 -8.10 3.59
N ASP A 73 7.99 -8.24 4.91
CA ASP A 73 9.21 -8.13 5.71
C ASP A 73 10.11 -9.36 5.56
N SER A 74 11.29 -9.31 6.18
CA SER A 74 12.29 -10.39 6.13
C SER A 74 11.84 -11.70 6.79
N GLY A 75 10.72 -11.66 7.51
CA GLY A 75 10.21 -12.77 8.30
C GLY A 75 11.09 -13.19 9.47
N GLY A 76 10.73 -14.33 10.08
CA GLY A 76 11.30 -14.87 11.30
C GLY A 76 10.20 -15.27 12.27
N VAL A 77 10.40 -14.95 13.56
CA VAL A 77 9.36 -15.09 14.58
C VAL A 77 8.15 -14.22 14.24
N TRP A 78 8.34 -13.05 13.62
CA TRP A 78 7.26 -12.17 13.17
C TRP A 78 7.36 -11.96 11.66
N THR A 79 6.23 -12.09 10.97
CA THR A 79 6.09 -11.85 9.54
C THR A 79 4.91 -10.93 9.28
N GLU A 80 5.06 -10.04 8.32
CA GLU A 80 4.01 -9.15 7.87
C GLU A 80 4.00 -9.01 6.37
N THR A 81 2.82 -9.23 5.79
CA THR A 81 2.54 -9.00 4.38
C THR A 81 1.48 -7.91 4.25
N GLN A 82 1.74 -6.94 3.37
CA GLN A 82 0.81 -5.88 3.05
C GLN A 82 0.59 -5.80 1.54
N PHE A 83 -0.66 -5.67 1.13
CA PHE A 83 -1.04 -5.51 -0.26
C PHE A 83 -1.94 -4.29 -0.41
N TYR A 84 -1.73 -3.56 -1.51
CA TYR A 84 -2.45 -2.34 -1.85
C TYR A 84 -2.90 -2.47 -3.30
N SER A 85 -4.21 -2.38 -3.52
CA SER A 85 -4.79 -2.28 -4.85
C SER A 85 -5.36 -0.88 -5.02
N LEU A 86 -4.73 -0.09 -5.89
CA LEU A 86 -5.11 1.29 -6.18
C LEU A 86 -5.80 1.35 -7.54
N SER A 87 -6.90 2.10 -7.61
CA SER A 87 -7.63 2.38 -8.83
C SER A 87 -7.81 3.89 -8.99
N TRP A 88 -7.47 4.39 -10.18
CA TRP A 88 -7.60 5.81 -10.52
C TRP A 88 -9.08 6.20 -10.62
N THR A 89 -9.54 7.09 -9.73
CA THR A 89 -10.89 7.67 -9.82
C THR A 89 -10.85 9.07 -10.41
N SER A 90 -9.88 9.90 -10.02
CA SER A 90 -9.64 11.24 -10.58
C SER A 90 -8.18 11.67 -10.44
N GLU A 91 -7.83 12.87 -10.92
CA GLU A 91 -6.47 13.41 -10.79
C GLU A 91 -6.00 13.61 -9.34
N ASN A 92 -6.94 13.77 -8.40
CA ASN A 92 -6.65 14.02 -6.99
C ASN A 92 -7.24 12.95 -6.08
N GLU A 93 -7.68 11.81 -6.63
CA GLU A 93 -8.29 10.74 -5.84
C GLU A 93 -7.99 9.35 -6.41
N LEU A 94 -7.64 8.42 -5.51
CA LEU A 94 -7.54 6.99 -5.78
C LEU A 94 -8.53 6.24 -4.89
N SER A 95 -9.20 5.24 -5.45
CA SER A 95 -9.83 4.20 -4.64
C SER A 95 -8.78 3.17 -4.24
N ILE A 96 -8.86 2.69 -3.01
CA ILE A 96 -7.90 1.73 -2.45
C ILE A 96 -8.63 0.55 -1.80
N TYR A 97 -8.13 -0.64 -2.07
CA TYR A 97 -8.35 -1.85 -1.28
C TYR A 97 -7.02 -2.30 -0.68
N HIS A 98 -6.94 -2.36 0.63
CA HIS A 98 -5.73 -2.68 1.37
C HIS A 98 -5.95 -3.94 2.21
N THR A 99 -4.98 -4.84 2.22
CA THR A 99 -4.96 -5.99 3.14
C THR A 99 -3.65 -6.03 3.88
N ARG A 100 -3.73 -6.36 5.17
CA ARG A 100 -2.59 -6.65 6.02
C ARG A 100 -2.76 -8.03 6.63
N HIS A 101 -1.72 -8.83 6.59
CA HIS A 101 -1.65 -10.12 7.25
C HIS A 101 -0.37 -10.21 8.06
N VAL A 102 -0.48 -10.64 9.30
CA VAL A 102 0.61 -10.81 10.25
C VAL A 102 0.57 -12.24 10.75
N SER A 103 1.71 -12.91 10.76
CA SER A 103 1.87 -14.19 11.44
C SER A 103 3.06 -14.13 12.38
N ASN A 104 2.88 -14.69 13.59
CA ASN A 104 3.90 -14.70 14.63
C ASN A 104 4.09 -16.12 15.20
N GLU A 105 5.33 -16.54 15.39
CA GLU A 105 5.70 -17.76 16.11
C GLU A 105 5.55 -17.51 17.61
N ASP A 106 4.62 -18.23 18.23
CA ASP A 106 4.27 -18.12 19.64
C ASP A 106 4.50 -19.48 20.31
N GLY A 107 5.71 -19.72 20.80
CA GLY A 107 6.08 -20.83 21.69
C GLY A 107 5.75 -22.24 21.17
N ASP A 108 4.47 -22.61 21.22
CA ASP A 108 3.91 -23.90 20.83
C ASP A 108 3.32 -23.92 19.39
N GLY A 109 3.35 -22.80 18.65
CA GLY A 109 2.82 -22.74 17.28
C GLY A 109 2.91 -21.36 16.63
N TYR A 110 2.02 -21.08 15.68
CA TYR A 110 1.91 -19.78 15.02
C TYR A 110 0.54 -19.18 15.31
N SER A 111 0.49 -17.90 15.67
CA SER A 111 -0.71 -17.09 15.55
C SER A 111 -0.72 -16.35 14.22
N ASP A 112 -1.92 -16.09 13.71
CA ASP A 112 -2.12 -15.24 12.54
C ASP A 112 -3.30 -14.30 12.79
N TRP A 113 -3.17 -13.08 12.26
CA TRP A 113 -4.23 -12.09 12.29
C TRP A 113 -4.01 -11.09 11.16
N GLY A 114 -5.05 -10.34 10.84
CA GLY A 114 -4.98 -9.37 9.75
C GLY A 114 -6.27 -8.58 9.64
N TYR A 115 -6.31 -7.72 8.63
CA TYR A 115 -7.51 -6.99 8.27
C TYR A 115 -7.51 -6.67 6.79
N SER A 116 -8.71 -6.41 6.28
CA SER A 116 -8.92 -5.68 5.03
C SER A 116 -9.46 -4.30 5.35
N ALA A 117 -9.10 -3.32 4.54
CA ALA A 117 -9.57 -1.95 4.66
C ALA A 117 -9.81 -1.33 3.28
N THR A 118 -10.84 -0.50 3.17
CA THR A 118 -11.18 0.19 1.91
C THR A 118 -11.42 1.67 2.13
N GLY A 119 -11.19 2.46 1.09
CA GLY A 119 -11.45 3.89 1.16
C GLY A 119 -10.94 4.63 -0.07
N THR A 120 -10.67 5.91 0.12
CA THR A 120 -10.06 6.77 -0.88
C THR A 120 -8.78 7.41 -0.34
N LEU A 121 -7.80 7.57 -1.21
CA LEU A 121 -6.61 8.38 -0.96
C LEU A 121 -6.69 9.66 -1.75
N LYS A 122 -6.19 10.74 -1.18
CA LYS A 122 -6.11 12.07 -1.79
C LYS A 122 -4.66 12.52 -1.91
N LYS A 123 -4.41 13.33 -2.93
CA LYS A 123 -3.11 13.90 -3.24
C LYS A 123 -2.81 15.15 -2.41
#